data_AF-A0BCN9-F1
#
_entry.id   AF-A0BCN9-F1
#
_cell.length_a   1.000
_cell.length_b   1.000
_cell.length_c   1.000
_cell.angle_alpha   90.00
_cell.angle_beta   90.00
_cell.angle_gamma   90.00
#
_symmetry.space_group_name_H-M   'P 1'
#
loop_
_entity.id
_entity.type
_entity.pdbx_description
1 polymer ?
#
loop_
_entity_poly.entity_id
_entity_poly.type
_entity_poly.pdbx_seq_one_letter_code
_entity_poly.pdbx_strand_id
1 'polypeptide(L)'
;MIYYVIFSLLLNLSLQSTRIRTKESYTTNYEIEQDTIKMAHKKQKVYVLNLTNAYDVDVFGDSEDPIQTPYLSLDNEDVEMLEVKNCVPKHPQLKEILQYKIKDATEDSYYTDMVTLSEYSNLFLMTQELLLIQVKLRCSDSGWIAQESQSVFDLKKQLNLTNPTIKTNAQFSCPKKHLNCLIVTPFGGFWVSKFSDFDSNDLPIEPQPEQRILQRKIVHKVSTFGEYLAVAVGADGVDLYTYELENKDIYNRSILHLLTISKQQFNVTVNIIGVKVQNDKLFCLDDTQGLFVFNTSNIRKPVLIMDIPIPRTVAFEVYENTVLVVAQTPSNIEYIMEIFIELKRSLLFFDDFTYRDLQINPNYAFLIGEEAHLIIKHSIFNGFVKYNKELVKTFFENQLVRFELYSKSSEPAEQRFKETFYYVGLSRQAIHVWKFMDYHAFLLCSFDERSEHEIVVKLNSTSCDENIKRESLYQQCQAEQKINVLVSGPLFYSDTFTILVFILIFLGIVLCIICICVCVRWKRLLRELEENRYQIKEMKKYGHLPEQEQYSI
;
A
#
# COMPACT_ATOMS: atom_id res chain seq x y z
N MET A 1 61.10 -12.65 6.69
CA MET A 1 60.07 -13.44 5.99
C MET A 1 58.82 -13.66 6.85
N ILE A 2 58.94 -14.04 8.12
CA ILE A 2 57.80 -14.24 9.05
C ILE A 2 56.98 -12.95 9.29
N TYR A 3 57.64 -11.79 9.40
CA TYR A 3 56.94 -10.50 9.54
C TYR A 3 56.10 -10.11 8.31
N TYR A 4 56.47 -10.55 7.10
CA TYR A 4 55.71 -10.25 5.88
C TYR A 4 54.43 -11.09 5.79
N VAL A 5 54.47 -12.32 6.29
CA VAL A 5 53.30 -13.21 6.38
C VAL A 5 52.34 -12.72 7.46
N ILE A 6 52.85 -12.25 8.60
CA ILE A 6 52.02 -11.68 9.68
C ILE A 6 51.41 -10.33 9.27
N PHE A 7 52.17 -9.48 8.57
CA PHE A 7 51.65 -8.19 8.06
C PHE A 7 50.63 -8.38 6.93
N SER A 8 50.82 -9.38 6.05
CA SER A 8 49.83 -9.78 5.04
C SER A 8 48.58 -10.41 5.67
N LEU A 9 48.71 -11.19 6.74
CA LEU A 9 47.56 -11.72 7.48
C LEU A 9 46.80 -10.60 8.20
N LEU A 10 47.50 -9.63 8.79
CA LEU A 10 46.88 -8.49 9.48
C LEU A 10 46.20 -7.52 8.50
N LEU A 11 46.71 -7.36 7.28
CA LEU A 11 46.05 -6.59 6.21
C LEU A 11 44.79 -7.30 5.67
N ASN A 12 44.77 -8.64 5.62
CA ASN A 12 43.58 -9.41 5.23
C ASN A 12 42.54 -9.54 6.38
N LEU A 13 42.97 -9.41 7.64
CA LEU A 13 42.09 -9.37 8.82
C LEU A 13 41.63 -7.95 9.15
N SER A 14 42.31 -6.92 8.66
CA SER A 14 41.79 -5.56 8.61
C SER A 14 40.98 -5.37 7.33
N LEU A 15 39.81 -6.01 7.27
CA LEU A 15 38.66 -5.32 6.70
C LEU A 15 38.42 -4.11 7.60
N GLN A 16 39.21 -3.05 7.40
CA GLN A 16 38.71 -1.72 7.65
C GLN A 16 37.36 -1.72 6.92
N SER A 17 36.28 -1.58 7.67
CA SER A 17 35.06 -1.03 7.11
C SER A 17 35.41 0.38 6.65
N THR A 18 36.11 0.49 5.53
CA THR A 18 35.88 1.61 4.64
C THR A 18 34.38 1.53 4.43
N ARG A 19 33.62 2.38 5.13
CA ARG A 19 32.32 2.86 4.68
C ARG A 19 32.55 3.10 3.20
N ILE A 20 32.18 2.16 2.34
CA ILE A 20 32.21 2.35 0.90
C ILE A 20 31.18 3.45 0.73
N ARG A 21 31.65 4.68 0.64
CA ARG A 21 30.80 5.83 0.37
C ARG A 21 30.07 5.46 -0.91
N THR A 22 28.75 5.51 -0.81
CA THR A 22 27.80 5.28 -1.87
C THR A 22 28.28 5.99 -3.13
N LYS A 23 28.21 5.31 -4.28
CA LYS A 23 28.42 6.01 -5.55
C LYS A 23 27.36 7.09 -5.63
N GLU A 24 27.76 8.35 -5.84
CA GLU A 24 26.82 9.46 -5.92
C GLU A 24 25.75 9.16 -6.99
N SER A 25 24.48 9.36 -6.63
CA SER A 25 23.39 9.24 -7.57
C SER A 25 23.44 10.38 -8.57
N TYR A 26 22.98 10.14 -9.79
CA TYR A 26 22.92 11.15 -10.84
C TYR A 26 21.53 11.17 -11.47
N THR A 27 21.03 12.36 -11.75
CA THR A 27 19.68 12.57 -12.26
C THR A 27 19.72 12.80 -13.77
N THR A 28 18.89 12.06 -14.49
CA THR A 28 18.61 12.25 -15.91
C THR A 28 17.27 12.98 -16.02
N ASN A 29 17.26 14.14 -16.68
CA ASN A 29 16.05 14.92 -16.86
C ASN A 29 15.42 14.60 -18.22
N TYR A 30 14.09 14.52 -18.28
CA TYR A 30 13.35 14.44 -19.53
C TYR A 30 12.03 15.21 -19.41
N GLU A 31 11.54 15.72 -20.54
CA GLU A 31 10.28 16.44 -20.61
C GLU A 31 9.16 15.50 -21.08
N ILE A 32 8.02 15.54 -20.39
CA ILE A 32 6.77 14.90 -20.80
C ILE A 32 5.96 15.91 -21.60
N GLU A 33 5.19 15.42 -22.58
CA GLU A 33 4.29 16.26 -23.37
C GLU A 33 3.34 17.07 -22.48
N GLN A 34 3.14 18.33 -22.85
CA GLN A 34 2.26 19.25 -22.15
C GLN A 34 0.82 18.75 -22.19
N ASP A 35 0.12 18.81 -21.05
CA ASP A 35 -1.30 18.43 -20.97
C ASP A 35 -2.18 19.61 -20.57
N THR A 36 -3.48 19.50 -20.82
CA THR A 36 -4.49 20.50 -20.48
C THR A 36 -5.63 19.89 -19.68
N ILE A 37 -5.79 20.35 -18.43
CA ILE A 37 -6.88 19.94 -17.54
C ILE A 37 -8.02 20.95 -17.66
N LYS A 38 -9.20 20.48 -18.08
CA LYS A 38 -10.44 21.26 -17.99
C LYS A 38 -11.20 20.91 -16.72
N MET A 39 -11.55 21.90 -15.91
CA MET A 39 -12.33 21.70 -14.69
C MET A 39 -13.37 22.79 -14.47
N ALA A 40 -14.32 22.51 -13.59
CA ALA A 40 -15.36 23.47 -13.22
C ALA A 40 -14.91 24.28 -11.99
N HIS A 41 -15.28 25.55 -11.97
CA HIS A 41 -15.06 26.49 -10.87
C HIS A 41 -15.54 25.91 -9.52
N LYS A 42 -14.70 25.99 -8.48
CA LYS A 42 -14.95 25.43 -7.13
C LYS A 42 -15.28 23.94 -7.08
N LYS A 43 -15.00 23.18 -8.16
CA LYS A 43 -15.09 21.72 -8.12
C LYS A 43 -13.69 21.13 -8.04
N GLN A 44 -13.49 20.28 -7.05
CA GLN A 44 -12.30 19.48 -6.93
C GLN A 44 -12.22 18.46 -8.07
N LYS A 45 -11.05 18.32 -8.68
CA LYS A 45 -10.78 17.33 -9.73
C LYS A 45 -9.49 16.58 -9.42
N VAL A 46 -9.54 15.27 -9.57
CA VAL A 46 -8.36 14.38 -9.54
C VAL A 46 -7.80 14.29 -10.96
N TYR A 47 -6.50 14.54 -11.10
CA TYR A 47 -5.77 14.35 -12.35
C TYR A 47 -4.62 13.37 -12.13
N VAL A 48 -4.67 12.24 -12.83
CA VAL A 48 -3.68 11.16 -12.72
C VAL A 48 -2.52 11.46 -13.65
N LEU A 49 -1.30 11.50 -13.11
CA LEU A 49 -0.09 11.75 -13.88
C LEU A 49 0.32 10.47 -14.62
N ASN A 50 0.88 10.63 -15.83
CA ASN A 50 1.20 9.52 -16.73
C ASN A 50 2.44 8.69 -16.30
N LEU A 51 2.96 8.89 -15.08
CA LEU A 51 4.12 8.19 -14.54
C LEU A 51 3.75 7.48 -13.24
N THR A 52 3.33 6.22 -13.35
CA THR A 52 2.83 5.42 -12.21
C THR A 52 3.90 5.15 -11.15
N ASN A 53 5.18 5.18 -11.53
CA ASN A 53 6.31 4.80 -10.69
C ASN A 53 7.06 6.01 -10.09
N ALA A 54 6.52 7.22 -10.19
CA ALA A 54 7.09 8.37 -9.49
C ALA A 54 7.04 8.14 -7.97
N TYR A 55 8.15 8.38 -7.28
CA TYR A 55 8.21 8.29 -5.82
C TYR A 55 8.04 9.65 -5.14
N ASP A 56 8.28 10.73 -5.88
CA ASP A 56 8.15 12.10 -5.40
C ASP A 56 7.55 12.98 -6.50
N VAL A 57 6.76 13.97 -6.10
CA VAL A 57 6.03 14.86 -7.00
C VAL A 57 6.12 16.28 -6.45
N ASP A 58 6.91 17.11 -7.11
CA ASP A 58 6.97 18.54 -6.83
C ASP A 58 6.05 19.28 -7.78
N VAL A 59 5.23 20.18 -7.25
CA VAL A 59 4.34 21.02 -8.07
C VAL A 59 4.74 22.47 -7.88
N PHE A 60 4.99 23.16 -8.98
CA PHE A 60 5.35 24.57 -9.00
C PHE A 60 4.18 25.33 -9.63
N GLY A 61 3.74 26.39 -8.95
CA GLY A 61 2.84 27.39 -9.53
C GLY A 61 3.66 28.49 -10.21
N ASP A 62 3.21 29.74 -10.06
CA ASP A 62 3.93 30.91 -10.60
C ASP A 62 5.24 31.25 -9.84
N SER A 63 5.50 30.59 -8.71
CA SER A 63 6.70 30.77 -7.87
C SER A 63 7.76 29.70 -8.14
N GLU A 64 9.04 30.04 -7.94
CA GLU A 64 10.15 29.08 -7.98
C GLU A 64 10.10 28.05 -6.84
N ASP A 65 9.42 28.38 -5.74
CA ASP A 65 9.23 27.46 -4.61
C ASP A 65 8.10 26.45 -4.91
N PRO A 66 8.30 25.16 -4.55
CA PRO A 66 7.26 24.15 -4.72
C PRO A 66 6.08 24.43 -3.79
N ILE A 67 4.87 24.19 -4.30
CA ILE A 67 3.62 24.21 -3.52
C ILE A 67 3.75 23.15 -2.43
N GLN A 68 3.88 23.62 -1.19
CA GLN A 68 4.02 22.77 -0.03
C GLN A 68 2.76 21.94 0.16
N THR A 69 2.92 20.62 0.12
CA THR A 69 1.87 19.68 0.51
C THR A 69 1.79 19.69 2.03
N PRO A 70 0.63 19.97 2.66
CA PRO A 70 0.53 19.86 4.11
C PRO A 70 0.93 18.45 4.53
N TYR A 71 1.85 18.35 5.50
CA TYR A 71 2.27 17.09 6.09
C TYR A 71 1.04 16.37 6.65
N LEU A 72 0.57 15.37 5.92
CA LEU A 72 -0.47 14.49 6.39
C LEU A 72 0.20 13.43 7.24
N SER A 73 0.26 13.71 8.55
CA SER A 73 0.47 12.66 9.55
C SER A 73 -0.52 11.53 9.26
N LEU A 74 -0.07 10.29 9.44
CA LEU A 74 -0.78 9.05 9.08
C LEU A 74 -2.11 8.83 9.82
N ASP A 75 -2.53 9.80 10.64
CA ASP A 75 -3.74 9.75 11.48
C ASP A 75 -4.88 10.68 11.03
N ASN A 76 -4.66 11.55 10.04
CA ASN A 76 -5.68 12.53 9.65
C ASN A 76 -6.50 12.10 8.43
N GLU A 77 -7.74 12.61 8.41
CA GLU A 77 -8.89 12.46 7.49
C GLU A 77 -8.62 11.84 6.10
N ASP A 78 -9.62 11.13 5.57
CA ASP A 78 -9.55 10.57 4.21
C ASP A 78 -9.15 11.67 3.23
N VAL A 79 -8.02 11.48 2.57
CA VAL A 79 -7.33 12.54 1.82
C VAL A 79 -8.12 13.05 0.62
N GLU A 80 -9.08 12.24 0.15
CA GLU A 80 -10.07 12.58 -0.89
C GLU A 80 -11.10 13.63 -0.41
N MET A 81 -11.31 13.75 0.91
CA MET A 81 -12.24 14.72 1.51
C MET A 81 -11.59 16.07 1.85
N LEU A 82 -10.25 16.19 1.71
CA LEU A 82 -9.56 17.46 1.94
C LEU A 82 -9.93 18.46 0.85
N GLU A 83 -10.51 19.59 1.25
CA GLU A 83 -10.68 20.74 0.38
C GLU A 83 -9.33 21.42 0.15
N VAL A 84 -8.89 21.46 -1.10
CA VAL A 84 -7.63 22.11 -1.49
C VAL A 84 -7.89 23.46 -2.15
N LYS A 85 -6.94 24.39 -2.00
CA LYS A 85 -6.88 25.64 -2.75
C LYS A 85 -5.61 25.56 -3.59
N ASN A 86 -5.75 25.37 -4.89
CA ASN A 86 -4.75 25.02 -5.91
C ASN A 86 -4.52 23.52 -6.09
N CYS A 87 -3.64 23.18 -7.04
CA CYS A 87 -3.19 21.81 -7.29
C CYS A 87 -2.15 21.40 -6.26
N VAL A 88 -2.43 20.33 -5.51
CA VAL A 88 -1.47 19.73 -4.59
C VAL A 88 -1.21 18.28 -4.98
N PRO A 89 0.05 17.82 -4.92
CA PRO A 89 0.35 16.41 -5.08
C PRO A 89 -0.17 15.65 -3.86
N LYS A 90 -0.41 14.34 -4.00
CA LYS A 90 -0.77 13.48 -2.88
C LYS A 90 0.16 12.29 -2.80
N HIS A 91 0.45 11.86 -1.57
CA HIS A 91 1.34 10.74 -1.28
C HIS A 91 0.56 9.57 -0.65
N PRO A 92 1.12 8.35 -0.61
CA PRO A 92 0.47 7.17 0.00
C PRO A 92 -0.01 7.39 1.44
N GLN A 93 -1.11 6.78 1.84
CA GLN A 93 -1.63 6.93 3.20
C GLN A 93 -1.71 5.56 3.89
N LEU A 94 -1.12 5.44 5.08
CA LEU A 94 -1.39 4.32 5.98
C LEU A 94 -2.35 4.82 7.05
N LYS A 95 -3.45 4.10 7.29
CA LYS A 95 -4.43 4.42 8.33
C LYS A 95 -4.75 3.17 9.12
N GLU A 96 -4.67 3.24 10.44
CA GLU A 96 -5.19 2.17 11.28
C GLU A 96 -6.72 2.18 11.21
N ILE A 97 -7.31 1.02 10.93
CA ILE A 97 -8.76 0.87 10.76
C ILE A 97 -9.38 -0.06 11.81
N LEU A 98 -8.56 -0.82 12.53
CA LEU A 98 -9.00 -1.71 13.60
C LEU A 98 -7.86 -1.98 14.56
N GLN A 99 -8.13 -1.84 15.85
CA GLN A 99 -7.30 -2.33 16.93
C GLN A 99 -8.11 -3.35 17.75
N TYR A 100 -7.64 -4.59 17.82
CA TYR A 100 -8.27 -5.68 18.56
C TYR A 100 -7.36 -6.14 19.70
N LYS A 101 -7.81 -6.00 20.94
CA LYS A 101 -7.06 -6.45 22.12
C LYS A 101 -7.16 -7.98 22.25
N ILE A 102 -6.01 -8.65 22.29
CA ILE A 102 -5.92 -10.09 22.47
C ILE A 102 -6.30 -10.42 23.91
N LYS A 103 -7.25 -11.34 24.09
CA LYS A 103 -7.70 -11.78 25.41
C LYS A 103 -6.57 -12.49 26.15
N ASP A 104 -6.43 -12.17 27.44
CA ASP A 104 -5.42 -12.70 28.36
C ASP A 104 -3.96 -12.38 27.99
N ALA A 105 -3.72 -11.53 27.00
CA ALA A 105 -2.39 -11.05 26.67
C ALA A 105 -1.89 -10.02 27.70
N THR A 106 -0.63 -10.18 28.09
CA THR A 106 0.11 -9.34 29.05
C THR A 106 1.33 -8.72 28.39
N GLU A 107 2.01 -7.79 29.07
CA GLU A 107 3.29 -7.22 28.58
C GLU A 107 4.40 -8.27 28.38
N ASP A 108 4.29 -9.41 29.07
CA ASP A 108 5.20 -10.55 28.99
C ASP A 108 4.74 -11.61 27.97
N SER A 109 3.70 -11.33 27.19
CA SER A 109 3.25 -12.23 26.12
C SER A 109 4.21 -12.14 24.94
N TYR A 110 4.75 -13.30 24.54
CA TYR A 110 5.65 -13.41 23.38
C TYR A 110 5.06 -14.34 22.34
N TYR A 111 4.90 -13.78 21.14
CA TYR A 111 4.47 -14.50 19.95
C TYR A 111 5.69 -14.87 19.12
N THR A 112 5.72 -16.11 18.65
CA THR A 112 6.79 -16.64 17.80
C THR A 112 6.47 -16.44 16.34
N ASP A 113 5.18 -16.53 15.99
CA ASP A 113 4.73 -16.35 14.62
C ASP A 113 3.25 -15.95 14.51
N MET A 114 2.89 -15.41 13.35
CA MET A 114 1.54 -15.04 12.95
C MET A 114 1.33 -15.50 11.52
N VAL A 115 0.13 -15.97 11.18
CA VAL A 115 -0.23 -16.19 9.78
C VAL A 115 -1.64 -15.71 9.47
N THR A 116 -1.73 -14.89 8.43
CA THR A 116 -2.98 -14.36 7.89
C THR A 116 -3.53 -15.25 6.77
N LEU A 117 -4.79 -15.64 6.87
CA LEU A 117 -5.51 -16.47 5.88
C LEU A 117 -6.77 -15.72 5.42
N SER A 118 -6.56 -14.72 4.57
CA SER A 118 -7.62 -13.80 4.14
C SER A 118 -8.80 -14.47 3.43
N GLU A 119 -8.54 -15.53 2.65
CA GLU A 119 -9.59 -16.34 1.99
C GLU A 119 -10.61 -16.94 2.97
N TYR A 120 -10.21 -17.14 4.22
CA TYR A 120 -11.02 -17.78 5.26
C TYR A 120 -11.34 -16.86 6.43
N SER A 121 -11.00 -15.57 6.34
CA SER A 121 -11.14 -14.60 7.43
C SER A 121 -10.43 -15.03 8.73
N ASN A 122 -9.41 -15.88 8.64
CA ASN A 122 -8.72 -16.45 9.79
C ASN A 122 -7.35 -15.80 9.99
N LEU A 123 -7.01 -15.56 11.24
CA LEU A 123 -5.68 -15.19 11.70
C LEU A 123 -5.26 -16.18 12.78
N PHE A 124 -4.10 -16.82 12.60
CA PHE A 124 -3.53 -17.71 13.61
C PHE A 124 -2.30 -17.07 14.24
N LEU A 125 -2.23 -17.08 15.57
CA LEU A 125 -1.08 -16.64 16.34
C LEU A 125 -0.47 -17.83 17.08
N MET A 126 0.87 -17.88 17.14
CA MET A 126 1.60 -18.90 17.88
C MET A 126 2.41 -18.26 19.00
N THR A 127 2.18 -18.68 20.25
CA THR A 127 2.98 -18.21 21.39
C THR A 127 4.23 -19.06 21.60
N GLN A 128 5.21 -18.52 22.32
CA GLN A 128 6.40 -19.30 22.74
C GLN A 128 6.07 -20.50 23.63
N GLU A 129 4.89 -20.48 24.28
CA GLU A 129 4.41 -21.56 25.15
C GLU A 129 3.60 -22.60 24.37
N LEU A 130 3.64 -22.54 23.04
CA LEU A 130 2.92 -23.42 22.11
C LEU A 130 1.39 -23.34 22.24
N LEU A 131 0.87 -22.15 22.54
CA LEU A 131 -0.55 -21.86 22.44
C LEU A 131 -0.85 -21.34 21.04
N LEU A 132 -1.77 -22.03 20.35
CA LEU A 132 -2.29 -21.63 19.06
C LEU A 132 -3.59 -20.86 19.27
N ILE A 133 -3.60 -19.58 18.89
CA ILE A 133 -4.74 -18.68 19.05
C ILE A 133 -5.34 -18.43 17.67
N GLN A 134 -6.66 -18.59 17.53
CA GLN A 134 -7.42 -18.19 16.34
C GLN A 134 -8.17 -16.89 16.60
N VAL A 135 -8.08 -15.95 15.66
CA VAL A 135 -8.87 -14.73 15.61
C VAL A 135 -9.53 -14.64 14.23
N LYS A 136 -10.84 -14.37 14.19
CA LYS A 136 -11.58 -14.20 12.93
C LYS A 136 -11.65 -12.72 12.58
N LEU A 137 -11.03 -12.33 11.47
CA LEU A 137 -11.05 -10.96 10.94
C LEU A 137 -11.94 -10.92 9.70
N ARG A 138 -13.05 -10.19 9.76
CA ARG A 138 -13.98 -10.01 8.63
C ARG A 138 -14.03 -8.56 8.20
N CYS A 139 -14.16 -8.34 6.90
CA CYS A 139 -14.50 -7.03 6.34
C CYS A 139 -15.97 -7.07 5.89
N SER A 140 -16.80 -6.22 6.48
CA SER A 140 -18.20 -6.00 6.05
C SER A 140 -18.33 -4.65 5.33
N ASP A 141 -19.48 -4.40 4.71
CA ASP A 141 -19.81 -3.11 4.09
C ASP A 141 -19.74 -1.94 5.09
N SER A 142 -19.87 -2.23 6.39
CA SER A 142 -19.75 -1.26 7.49
C SER A 142 -18.33 -1.12 8.05
N GLY A 143 -17.35 -1.85 7.52
CA GLY A 143 -15.95 -1.78 7.94
C GLY A 143 -15.38 -3.12 8.43
N TRP A 144 -14.19 -3.06 9.01
CA TRP A 144 -13.53 -4.24 9.57
C TRP A 144 -14.10 -4.60 10.93
N ILE A 145 -14.36 -5.89 11.14
CA ILE A 145 -14.86 -6.46 12.38
C ILE A 145 -13.95 -7.63 12.75
N ALA A 146 -13.25 -7.52 13.88
CA ALA A 146 -12.72 -8.70 14.55
C ALA A 146 -13.86 -9.38 15.32
N GLN A 147 -14.21 -10.61 14.95
CA GLN A 147 -15.22 -11.36 15.67
C GLN A 147 -14.59 -11.98 16.93
N GLU A 148 -15.20 -11.73 18.10
CA GLU A 148 -14.72 -12.08 19.46
C GLU A 148 -14.58 -13.59 19.77
N SER A 149 -14.65 -14.49 18.78
CA SER A 149 -14.33 -15.90 19.02
C SER A 149 -12.80 -16.06 19.04
N GLN A 150 -12.16 -15.64 20.14
CA GLN A 150 -10.79 -16.05 20.43
C GLN A 150 -10.84 -17.45 21.03
N SER A 151 -10.36 -18.39 20.24
CA SER A 151 -10.25 -19.79 20.64
C SER A 151 -8.78 -20.15 20.78
N VAL A 152 -8.43 -20.79 21.89
CA VAL A 152 -7.04 -21.09 22.27
C VAL A 152 -6.87 -22.60 22.34
N PHE A 153 -5.91 -23.12 21.58
CA PHE A 153 -5.54 -24.52 21.59
C PHE A 153 -4.14 -24.70 22.17
N ASP A 154 -4.01 -25.59 23.16
CA ASP A 154 -2.73 -25.90 23.81
C ASP A 154 -2.07 -27.09 23.12
N LEU A 155 -1.09 -26.83 22.24
CA LEU A 155 -0.37 -27.87 21.53
C LEU A 155 0.39 -28.81 22.48
N LYS A 156 0.82 -28.34 23.66
CA LYS A 156 1.61 -29.18 24.60
C LYS A 156 0.83 -30.40 25.05
N LYS A 157 -0.49 -30.27 25.22
CA LYS A 157 -1.39 -31.37 25.57
C LYS A 157 -1.43 -32.43 24.47
N GLN A 158 -1.51 -32.01 23.20
CA GLN A 158 -1.55 -32.92 22.06
C GLN A 158 -0.21 -33.63 21.84
N LEU A 159 0.89 -32.92 22.09
CA LEU A 159 2.24 -33.44 21.96
C LEU A 159 2.70 -34.31 23.14
N ASN A 160 1.86 -34.46 24.17
CA ASN A 160 2.19 -35.14 25.41
C ASN A 160 3.51 -34.63 26.02
N LEU A 161 3.79 -33.32 25.92
CA LEU A 161 5.00 -32.72 26.48
C LEU A 161 4.88 -32.69 28.02
N THR A 162 5.80 -33.37 28.69
CA THR A 162 5.80 -33.53 30.16
C THR A 162 6.15 -32.26 30.91
N ASN A 163 6.76 -31.27 30.26
CA ASN A 163 7.17 -30.02 30.90
C ASN A 163 6.23 -28.87 30.51
N PRO A 164 5.40 -28.36 31.45
CA PRO A 164 4.43 -27.30 31.18
C PRO A 164 5.08 -25.93 30.91
N THR A 165 6.35 -25.73 31.31
CA THR A 165 7.08 -24.46 31.18
C THR A 165 8.00 -24.38 29.96
N ILE A 166 7.90 -25.34 29.02
CA ILE A 166 8.65 -25.27 27.77
C ILE A 166 8.31 -23.97 27.04
N LYS A 167 9.37 -23.21 26.73
CA LYS A 167 9.34 -22.05 25.84
C LYS A 167 10.19 -22.36 24.63
N THR A 168 9.62 -22.18 23.45
CA THR A 168 10.27 -22.55 22.20
C THR A 168 9.69 -21.76 21.03
N ASN A 169 10.44 -21.70 19.93
CA ASN A 169 9.97 -21.11 18.70
C ASN A 169 9.14 -22.13 17.91
N ALA A 170 8.00 -21.68 17.41
CA ALA A 170 7.20 -22.40 16.43
C ALA A 170 6.91 -21.45 15.27
N GLN A 171 6.86 -22.00 14.05
CA GLN A 171 6.69 -21.21 12.83
C GLN A 171 5.65 -21.85 11.93
N PHE A 172 4.82 -21.04 11.29
CA PHE A 172 3.86 -21.47 10.32
C PHE A 172 4.48 -21.62 8.94
N SER A 173 3.93 -22.55 8.19
CA SER A 173 4.24 -22.76 6.79
C SER A 173 2.95 -23.13 6.07
N CYS A 174 2.41 -22.17 5.33
CA CYS A 174 1.11 -22.28 4.67
C CYS A 174 1.27 -22.27 3.13
N PRO A 175 1.64 -23.40 2.51
CA PRO A 175 1.78 -23.46 1.06
C PRO A 175 0.45 -23.14 0.36
N LYS A 176 0.50 -22.34 -0.72
CA LYS A 176 -0.71 -21.80 -1.38
C LYS A 176 -1.67 -22.89 -1.89
N LYS A 177 -1.14 -24.00 -2.41
CA LYS A 177 -1.94 -25.10 -2.99
C LYS A 177 -2.50 -26.09 -1.96
N HIS A 178 -2.13 -26.01 -0.69
CA HIS A 178 -2.65 -26.91 0.35
C HIS A 178 -3.77 -26.25 1.14
N LEU A 179 -4.71 -27.06 1.62
CA LEU A 179 -5.76 -26.61 2.54
C LEU A 179 -5.32 -26.56 4.00
N ASN A 180 -4.09 -26.96 4.29
CA ASN A 180 -3.53 -27.00 5.63
C ASN A 180 -2.28 -26.12 5.72
N CYS A 181 -2.03 -25.59 6.90
CA CYS A 181 -0.78 -24.99 7.31
C CYS A 181 0.00 -25.97 8.18
N LEU A 182 1.29 -26.09 7.95
CA LEU A 182 2.20 -26.85 8.80
C LEU A 182 2.74 -25.92 9.89
N ILE A 183 2.62 -26.31 11.15
CA ILE A 183 3.32 -25.70 12.28
C ILE A 183 4.59 -26.50 12.50
N VAL A 184 5.74 -25.85 12.35
CA VAL A 184 7.06 -26.45 12.55
C VAL A 184 7.59 -26.05 13.92
N THR A 185 8.03 -27.03 14.70
CA THR A 185 8.56 -26.86 16.05
C THR A 185 9.84 -27.69 16.22
N PRO A 186 10.64 -27.46 17.27
CA PRO A 186 11.75 -28.35 17.65
C PRO A 186 11.35 -29.82 17.85
N PHE A 187 10.08 -30.07 18.19
CA PHE A 187 9.56 -31.42 18.47
C PHE A 187 8.99 -32.13 17.23
N GLY A 188 9.01 -31.47 16.05
CA GLY A 188 8.43 -31.97 14.82
C GLY A 188 7.44 -30.98 14.19
N GLY A 189 6.63 -31.48 13.25
CA GLY A 189 5.64 -30.68 12.51
C GLY A 189 4.21 -31.20 12.65
N PHE A 190 3.24 -30.29 12.67
CA PHE A 190 1.81 -30.60 12.85
C PHE A 190 0.96 -29.84 11.84
N TRP A 191 0.00 -30.52 11.22
CA TRP A 191 -0.91 -29.90 10.26
C TRP A 191 -2.13 -29.32 10.95
N VAL A 192 -2.46 -28.08 10.60
CA VAL A 192 -3.69 -27.39 10.99
C VAL A 192 -4.43 -27.00 9.72
N SER A 193 -5.73 -27.27 9.66
CA SER A 193 -6.52 -26.85 8.51
C SER A 193 -6.70 -25.34 8.48
N LYS A 194 -6.59 -24.74 7.28
CA LYS A 194 -6.81 -23.30 7.05
C LYS A 194 -8.24 -22.86 7.35
N PHE A 195 -9.19 -23.79 7.26
CA PHE A 195 -10.62 -23.57 7.50
C PHE A 195 -11.09 -24.08 8.87
N SER A 196 -10.17 -24.59 9.71
CA SER A 196 -10.54 -25.05 11.06
C SER A 196 -11.19 -23.93 11.86
N ASP A 197 -12.25 -24.29 12.57
CA ASP A 197 -12.86 -23.48 13.61
C ASP A 197 -12.60 -24.16 14.95
N PHE A 198 -11.93 -23.46 15.86
CA PHE A 198 -11.51 -24.02 17.15
C PHE A 198 -12.67 -24.10 18.16
N ASP A 199 -13.88 -23.69 17.78
CA ASP A 199 -15.08 -23.76 18.62
C ASP A 199 -15.45 -25.20 19.01
N SER A 200 -14.92 -26.22 18.32
CA SER A 200 -14.94 -27.62 18.76
C SER A 200 -13.59 -28.02 19.37
N ASN A 201 -13.59 -28.49 20.62
CA ASN A 201 -12.40 -29.02 21.32
C ASN A 201 -11.68 -30.17 20.59
N ASP A 202 -12.28 -30.73 19.54
CA ASP A 202 -11.68 -31.75 18.68
C ASP A 202 -11.09 -31.12 17.41
N LEU A 203 -9.94 -30.47 17.55
CA LEU A 203 -9.10 -30.21 16.40
C LEU A 203 -8.39 -31.51 16.01
N PRO A 204 -8.57 -32.03 14.79
CA PRO A 204 -7.84 -33.21 14.32
C PRO A 204 -6.40 -32.82 13.98
N ILE A 205 -5.63 -32.47 15.01
CA ILE A 205 -4.18 -32.36 14.94
C ILE A 205 -3.66 -33.77 15.14
N GLU A 206 -3.35 -34.45 14.05
CA GLU A 206 -2.67 -35.74 14.12
C GLU A 206 -1.18 -35.46 14.31
N PRO A 207 -0.58 -35.73 15.49
CA PRO A 207 0.88 -35.83 15.57
C PRO A 207 1.29 -36.93 14.61
N GLN A 208 2.03 -36.59 13.55
CA GLN A 208 2.57 -37.64 12.69
C GLN A 208 3.62 -38.41 13.48
N PRO A 209 3.42 -39.71 13.74
CA PRO A 209 4.46 -40.54 14.28
C PRO A 209 5.49 -40.75 13.16
N GLU A 210 6.72 -40.36 13.44
CA GLU A 210 7.96 -40.96 12.90
C GLU A 210 8.43 -40.58 11.49
N GLN A 211 7.64 -39.91 10.66
CA GLN A 211 8.14 -39.51 9.35
C GLN A 211 7.71 -38.08 9.02
N ARG A 212 8.70 -37.18 8.89
CA ARG A 212 8.90 -36.27 7.74
C ARG A 212 9.40 -34.87 8.11
N ILE A 213 9.19 -34.35 9.34
CA ILE A 213 9.94 -33.20 9.89
C ILE A 213 10.91 -33.71 10.95
N LEU A 214 12.19 -33.41 10.78
CA LEU A 214 13.21 -33.82 11.74
C LEU A 214 13.06 -33.04 13.05
N GLN A 215 13.21 -33.74 14.17
CA GLN A 215 13.33 -33.09 15.48
C GLN A 215 14.66 -32.37 15.58
N ARG A 216 14.63 -31.15 16.10
CA ARG A 216 15.79 -30.25 16.15
C ARG A 216 15.90 -29.64 17.53
N LYS A 217 17.09 -29.21 17.91
CA LYS A 217 17.28 -28.49 19.17
C LYS A 217 16.59 -27.12 19.15
N ILE A 218 16.62 -26.47 17.99
CA ILE A 218 16.06 -25.13 17.78
C ILE A 218 15.50 -25.01 16.37
N VAL A 219 14.47 -24.19 16.21
CA VAL A 219 13.92 -23.76 14.93
C VAL A 219 13.88 -22.23 14.99
N HIS A 220 14.58 -21.56 14.08
CA HIS A 220 14.63 -20.10 14.08
C HIS A 220 13.57 -19.48 13.17
N LYS A 221 13.58 -19.86 11.89
CA LYS A 221 12.70 -19.30 10.86
C LYS A 221 12.40 -20.35 9.80
N VAL A 222 11.23 -20.22 9.18
CA VAL A 222 10.76 -21.12 8.14
C VAL A 222 10.41 -20.31 6.88
N SER A 223 10.69 -20.86 5.71
CA SER A 223 10.35 -20.24 4.42
C SER A 223 9.76 -21.27 3.46
N THR A 224 8.58 -20.95 2.93
CA THR A 224 7.83 -21.80 1.99
C THR A 224 7.95 -21.24 0.58
N PHE A 225 8.28 -22.07 -0.41
CA PHE A 225 8.35 -21.65 -1.81
C PHE A 225 7.86 -22.76 -2.74
N GLY A 226 6.87 -22.46 -3.58
CA GLY A 226 6.26 -23.47 -4.45
C GLY A 226 5.80 -24.69 -3.65
N GLU A 227 6.50 -25.81 -3.86
CA GLU A 227 6.22 -27.12 -3.26
C GLU A 227 7.27 -27.52 -2.22
N TYR A 228 8.09 -26.56 -1.75
CA TYR A 228 9.21 -26.80 -0.87
C TYR A 228 9.16 -25.95 0.41
N LEU A 229 9.89 -26.43 1.41
CA LEU A 229 10.03 -25.81 2.71
C LEU A 229 11.51 -25.78 3.11
N ALA A 230 12.00 -24.60 3.52
CA ALA A 230 13.30 -24.44 4.14
C ALA A 230 13.13 -24.08 5.62
N VAL A 231 13.92 -24.71 6.49
CA VAL A 231 13.87 -24.48 7.94
C VAL A 231 15.27 -24.16 8.47
N ALA A 232 15.44 -22.98 9.06
CA ALA A 232 16.66 -22.58 9.74
C ALA A 232 16.76 -23.26 11.11
N VAL A 233 17.80 -24.07 11.32
CA VAL A 233 17.95 -24.94 12.49
C VAL A 233 19.23 -24.63 13.28
N GLY A 234 19.69 -23.38 13.22
CA GLY A 234 20.84 -22.90 13.98
C GLY A 234 22.13 -23.56 13.53
N ALA A 235 22.86 -24.16 14.48
CA ALA A 235 24.15 -24.80 14.22
C ALA A 235 24.10 -26.03 13.30
N ASP A 236 22.92 -26.64 13.15
CA ASP A 236 22.71 -27.75 12.24
C ASP A 236 22.60 -27.31 10.76
N GLY A 237 22.40 -26.01 10.51
CA GLY A 237 22.30 -25.42 9.19
C GLY A 237 20.85 -25.21 8.73
N VAL A 238 20.51 -25.72 7.54
CA VAL A 238 19.17 -25.57 6.93
C VAL A 238 18.61 -26.90 6.49
N ASP A 239 17.44 -27.26 6.98
CA ASP A 239 16.69 -28.41 6.48
C ASP A 239 15.83 -28.02 5.28
N LEU A 240 15.85 -28.86 4.24
CA LEU A 240 15.00 -28.72 3.07
C LEU A 240 14.01 -29.88 2.99
N TYR A 241 12.75 -29.55 2.74
CA TYR A 241 11.66 -30.49 2.57
C TYR A 241 10.86 -30.19 1.30
N THR A 242 10.10 -31.16 0.82
CA THR A 242 9.10 -31.01 -0.23
C THR A 242 7.74 -31.44 0.29
N TYR A 243 6.67 -30.75 -0.08
CA TYR A 243 5.33 -31.30 0.05
C TYR A 243 5.16 -32.35 -1.05
N GLU A 244 4.81 -33.58 -0.69
CA GLU A 244 4.47 -34.58 -1.68
C GLU A 244 3.06 -34.28 -2.17
N LEU A 245 2.96 -33.72 -3.37
CA LEU A 245 1.71 -33.73 -4.12
C LEU A 245 1.64 -35.07 -4.83
N GLU A 246 1.12 -36.11 -4.15
CA GLU A 246 0.68 -37.28 -4.92
C GLU A 246 -0.38 -36.80 -5.92
N ASN A 247 -0.18 -37.20 -7.18
CA ASN A 247 -0.99 -36.74 -8.30
C ASN A 247 -2.49 -36.84 -7.99
N LYS A 248 -3.11 -35.66 -7.77
CA LYS A 248 -4.54 -35.32 -7.70
C LYS A 248 -5.20 -35.07 -6.34
N ASP A 249 -4.53 -35.23 -5.20
CA ASP A 249 -5.20 -35.01 -3.91
C ASP A 249 -4.63 -33.83 -3.09
N ILE A 250 -5.31 -32.67 -3.16
CA ILE A 250 -5.01 -31.47 -2.35
C ILE A 250 -5.28 -31.67 -0.85
N TYR A 251 -5.95 -32.76 -0.47
CA TYR A 251 -6.21 -33.13 0.92
C TYR A 251 -5.06 -33.92 1.54
N ASN A 252 -4.08 -34.41 0.75
CA ASN A 252 -3.02 -35.24 1.30
C ASN A 252 -1.98 -34.41 2.09
N ARG A 253 -1.65 -34.86 3.30
CA ARG A 253 -0.88 -34.14 4.34
C ARG A 253 0.56 -34.67 4.41
N SER A 254 1.25 -34.66 3.29
CA SER A 254 2.55 -35.31 3.14
C SER A 254 3.67 -34.30 2.90
N ILE A 255 4.69 -34.35 3.74
CA ILE A 255 5.96 -33.62 3.58
C ILE A 255 7.10 -34.63 3.48
N LEU A 256 8.24 -34.35 2.88
CA LEU A 256 9.37 -35.28 2.78
C LEU A 256 10.66 -34.51 2.98
N HIS A 257 11.52 -34.99 3.87
CA HIS A 257 12.88 -34.44 4.03
C HIS A 257 13.73 -34.78 2.81
N LEU A 258 14.32 -33.74 2.22
CA LEU A 258 15.18 -33.88 1.05
C LEU A 258 16.65 -34.00 1.47
N LEU A 259 17.12 -33.03 2.25
CA LEU A 259 18.49 -32.96 2.75
C LEU A 259 18.62 -31.88 3.84
N THR A 260 19.77 -31.88 4.51
CA THR A 260 20.20 -30.78 5.37
C THR A 260 21.45 -30.14 4.76
N ILE A 261 21.40 -28.85 4.49
CA ILE A 261 22.59 -28.05 4.16
C ILE A 261 23.31 -27.81 5.47
N SER A 262 24.40 -28.54 5.69
CA SER A 262 25.18 -28.51 6.93
C SER A 262 26.49 -27.72 6.75
N LYS A 263 27.26 -27.59 7.85
CA LYS A 263 28.58 -26.92 7.86
C LYS A 263 29.52 -27.31 6.72
N GLN A 264 29.44 -28.54 6.21
CA GLN A 264 30.27 -29.01 5.11
C GLN A 264 29.92 -28.32 3.78
N GLN A 265 28.67 -27.93 3.58
CA GLN A 265 28.23 -27.21 2.37
C GLN A 265 28.42 -25.69 2.51
N PHE A 266 28.35 -25.18 3.74
CA PHE A 266 28.70 -23.78 4.04
C PHE A 266 30.21 -23.52 4.06
N ASN A 267 31.04 -24.57 4.20
CA ASN A 267 32.50 -24.48 4.40
C ASN A 267 32.96 -23.72 5.65
N VAL A 268 32.05 -23.42 6.58
CA VAL A 268 32.33 -22.73 7.85
C VAL A 268 31.43 -23.26 8.96
N THR A 269 31.77 -22.98 10.21
CA THR A 269 30.82 -23.14 11.32
C THR A 269 29.72 -22.11 11.15
N VAL A 270 28.48 -22.57 11.20
CA VAL A 270 27.31 -21.72 11.03
C VAL A 270 26.41 -21.77 12.25
N ASN A 271 25.61 -20.73 12.44
CA ASN A 271 24.41 -20.68 13.24
C ASN A 271 23.34 -19.93 12.43
N ILE A 272 22.58 -20.69 11.63
CA ILE A 272 21.60 -20.11 10.71
C ILE A 272 20.35 -19.68 11.47
N ILE A 273 20.09 -18.38 11.49
CA ILE A 273 18.98 -17.73 12.19
C ILE A 273 17.84 -17.32 11.24
N GLY A 274 18.10 -17.31 9.93
CA GLY A 274 17.10 -16.92 8.94
C GLY A 274 17.24 -17.69 7.64
N VAL A 275 16.11 -17.97 6.99
CA VAL A 275 16.06 -18.51 5.64
C VAL A 275 14.97 -17.82 4.83
N LYS A 276 15.25 -17.60 3.54
CA LYS A 276 14.27 -17.14 2.56
C LYS A 276 14.55 -17.82 1.24
N VAL A 277 13.51 -18.27 0.55
CA VAL A 277 13.67 -18.78 -0.81
C VAL A 277 12.91 -17.90 -1.77
N GLN A 278 13.60 -17.47 -2.83
CA GLN A 278 13.01 -16.71 -3.91
C GLN A 278 13.58 -17.19 -5.25
N ASN A 279 12.68 -17.54 -6.17
CA ASN A 279 13.02 -18.20 -7.43
C ASN A 279 13.86 -19.48 -7.15
N ASP A 280 14.95 -19.68 -7.89
CA ASP A 280 15.89 -20.79 -7.71
C ASP A 280 17.05 -20.44 -6.76
N LYS A 281 16.82 -19.55 -5.78
CA LYS A 281 17.82 -19.12 -4.80
C LYS A 281 17.32 -19.31 -3.37
N LEU A 282 18.13 -19.98 -2.57
CA LEU A 282 17.96 -20.07 -1.12
C LEU A 282 18.96 -19.12 -0.46
N PHE A 283 18.43 -18.17 0.30
CA PHE A 283 19.17 -17.24 1.11
C PHE A 283 19.17 -17.73 2.56
N CYS A 284 20.36 -17.82 3.16
CA CYS A 284 20.56 -18.28 4.53
C CYS A 284 21.32 -17.20 5.30
N LEU A 285 20.74 -16.69 6.39
CA LEU A 285 21.37 -15.69 7.25
C LEU A 285 21.96 -16.36 8.49
N ASP A 286 23.25 -16.13 8.70
CA ASP A 286 24.04 -16.58 9.84
C ASP A 286 24.33 -15.41 10.78
N ASP A 287 24.12 -15.60 12.08
CA ASP A 287 24.29 -14.54 13.09
C ASP A 287 25.71 -13.93 13.14
N THR A 288 26.74 -14.65 12.69
CA THR A 288 28.15 -14.22 12.76
C THR A 288 28.81 -14.04 11.40
N GLN A 289 28.47 -14.86 10.42
CA GLN A 289 29.11 -14.89 9.11
C GLN A 289 28.39 -14.01 8.09
N GLY A 290 27.09 -13.73 8.26
CA GLY A 290 26.30 -12.92 7.34
C GLY A 290 25.43 -13.76 6.40
N LEU A 291 25.35 -13.39 5.12
CA LEU A 291 24.39 -13.97 4.19
C LEU A 291 25.04 -14.96 3.22
N PHE A 292 24.51 -16.16 3.15
CA PHE A 292 24.86 -17.17 2.13
C PHE A 292 23.74 -17.31 1.11
N VAL A 293 24.10 -17.44 -0.16
CA VAL A 293 23.15 -17.65 -1.26
C VAL A 293 23.48 -18.95 -1.97
N PHE A 294 22.55 -19.90 -1.94
CA PHE A 294 22.62 -21.15 -2.66
C PHE A 294 21.75 -21.11 -3.91
N ASN A 295 22.26 -21.64 -5.02
CA ASN A 295 21.43 -21.99 -6.16
C ASN A 295 20.71 -23.31 -5.88
N THR A 296 19.38 -23.27 -5.97
CA THR A 296 18.48 -24.41 -5.73
C THR A 296 17.78 -24.91 -6.99
N SER A 297 18.27 -24.54 -8.19
CA SER A 297 17.79 -25.08 -9.48
C SER A 297 17.75 -26.62 -9.47
N ASN A 298 18.70 -27.24 -8.76
CA ASN A 298 18.60 -28.63 -8.32
C ASN A 298 18.52 -28.66 -6.78
N ILE A 299 17.31 -28.73 -6.25
CA ILE A 299 17.05 -28.68 -4.80
C ILE A 299 17.72 -29.81 -4.01
N ARG A 300 18.03 -30.94 -4.66
CA ARG A 300 18.72 -32.07 -4.03
C ARG A 300 20.23 -31.89 -3.94
N LYS A 301 20.79 -30.93 -4.69
CA LYS A 301 22.21 -30.57 -4.66
C LYS A 301 22.37 -29.05 -4.71
N PRO A 302 21.96 -28.31 -3.66
CA PRO A 302 22.16 -26.87 -3.59
C PRO A 302 23.64 -26.54 -3.66
N VAL A 303 24.00 -25.54 -4.45
CA VAL A 303 25.38 -25.08 -4.63
C VAL A 303 25.51 -23.67 -4.10
N LEU A 304 26.46 -23.44 -3.19
CA LEU A 304 26.77 -22.09 -2.71
C LEU A 304 27.31 -21.26 -3.89
N ILE A 305 26.64 -20.15 -4.20
CA ILE A 305 27.01 -19.25 -5.30
C ILE A 305 27.54 -17.90 -4.83
N MET A 306 27.25 -17.50 -3.60
CA MET A 306 27.68 -16.23 -3.04
C MET A 306 27.68 -16.28 -1.51
N ASP A 307 28.68 -15.68 -0.91
CA ASP A 307 28.79 -15.37 0.51
C ASP A 307 28.99 -13.86 0.68
N ILE A 308 28.23 -13.25 1.59
CA ILE A 308 28.29 -11.82 1.88
C ILE A 308 28.61 -11.67 3.37
N PRO A 309 29.87 -11.33 3.71
CA PRO A 309 30.33 -11.31 5.08
C PRO A 309 29.74 -10.11 5.82
N ILE A 310 28.86 -10.39 6.78
CA ILE A 310 28.19 -9.39 7.60
C ILE A 310 28.16 -9.90 9.03
N PRO A 311 28.95 -9.34 9.96
CA PRO A 311 28.93 -9.80 11.34
C PRO A 311 27.70 -9.29 12.09
N ARG A 312 27.26 -10.06 13.09
CA ARG A 312 26.19 -9.70 14.05
C ARG A 312 24.85 -9.43 13.38
N THR A 313 24.46 -10.26 12.42
CA THR A 313 23.15 -10.11 11.77
C THR A 313 22.02 -10.59 12.67
N VAL A 314 20.86 -9.99 12.52
CA VAL A 314 19.66 -10.25 13.33
C VAL A 314 18.53 -10.78 12.47
N ALA A 315 18.27 -10.13 11.34
CA ALA A 315 17.17 -10.47 10.45
C ALA A 315 17.51 -10.07 9.01
N PHE A 316 16.77 -10.63 8.06
CA PHE A 316 16.83 -10.20 6.67
C PHE A 316 15.51 -10.48 5.95
N GLU A 317 15.32 -9.77 4.85
CA GLU A 317 14.25 -10.03 3.88
C GLU A 317 14.77 -9.82 2.46
N VAL A 318 14.14 -10.50 1.50
CA VAL A 318 14.56 -10.49 0.10
C VAL A 318 13.37 -10.20 -0.81
N TYR A 319 13.60 -9.32 -1.77
CA TYR A 319 12.71 -9.11 -2.91
C TYR A 319 13.53 -8.95 -4.20
N GLU A 320 13.38 -9.94 -5.07
CA GLU A 320 14.06 -10.07 -6.35
C GLU A 320 15.58 -10.14 -6.19
N ASN A 321 16.28 -9.09 -6.58
CA ASN A 321 17.72 -8.97 -6.42
C ASN A 321 18.10 -8.04 -5.26
N THR A 322 17.13 -7.54 -4.51
CA THR A 322 17.36 -6.67 -3.34
C THR A 322 17.23 -7.48 -2.06
N VAL A 323 18.23 -7.38 -1.19
CA VAL A 323 18.22 -7.95 0.15
C VAL A 323 18.37 -6.83 1.16
N LEU A 324 17.50 -6.81 2.16
CA LEU A 324 17.65 -5.95 3.34
C LEU A 324 18.12 -6.82 4.50
N VAL A 325 19.24 -6.46 5.12
CA VAL A 325 19.84 -7.18 6.27
C VAL A 325 19.90 -6.23 7.45
N VAL A 326 19.36 -6.66 8.59
CA VAL A 326 19.53 -6.01 9.89
C VAL A 326 20.76 -6.61 10.58
N ALA A 327 21.65 -5.76 11.09
CA ALA A 327 22.82 -6.19 11.85
C ALA A 327 23.09 -5.25 13.04
N GLN A 328 23.99 -5.65 13.93
CA GLN A 328 24.33 -4.91 15.14
C GLN A 328 25.79 -4.45 15.16
N THR A 329 26.03 -3.23 15.65
CA THR A 329 27.38 -2.73 15.91
C THR A 329 28.00 -3.45 17.13
N PRO A 330 29.31 -3.29 17.37
CA PRO A 330 29.98 -3.73 18.60
C PRO A 330 29.27 -3.35 19.89
N SER A 331 28.59 -2.20 19.91
CA SER A 331 27.82 -1.64 21.03
C SER A 331 26.33 -1.98 21.01
N ASN A 332 25.91 -3.00 20.26
CA ASN A 332 24.52 -3.48 20.15
C ASN A 332 23.53 -2.44 19.60
N ILE A 333 23.99 -1.56 18.73
CA ILE A 333 23.11 -0.64 17.98
C ILE A 333 22.75 -1.34 16.67
N GLU A 334 21.46 -1.50 16.38
CA GLU A 334 20.99 -2.12 15.13
C GLU A 334 21.12 -1.13 13.96
N TYR A 335 21.42 -1.65 12.77
CA TYR A 335 21.51 -0.92 11.50
C TYR A 335 21.00 -1.80 10.35
N ILE A 336 20.57 -1.19 9.24
CA ILE A 336 20.11 -1.91 8.04
C ILE A 336 21.06 -1.70 6.87
N MET A 337 21.34 -2.78 6.17
CA MET A 337 22.04 -2.77 4.89
C MET A 337 21.08 -3.19 3.78
N GLU A 338 21.00 -2.39 2.72
CA GLU A 338 20.43 -2.81 1.45
C GLU A 338 21.54 -3.34 0.55
N ILE A 339 21.31 -4.50 -0.04
CA ILE A 339 22.29 -5.24 -0.81
C ILE A 339 21.65 -5.62 -2.13
N PHE A 340 22.25 -5.18 -3.23
CA PHE A 340 21.79 -5.55 -4.56
C PHE A 340 22.67 -6.69 -5.09
N ILE A 341 22.04 -7.83 -5.36
CA ILE A 341 22.67 -9.05 -5.81
C ILE A 341 22.56 -9.12 -7.33
N GLU A 342 23.60 -8.65 -8.01
CA GLU A 342 23.80 -8.90 -9.43
C GLU A 342 24.75 -10.11 -9.57
N LEU A 343 24.41 -11.10 -10.41
CA LEU A 343 25.07 -12.42 -10.50
C LEU A 343 26.59 -12.42 -10.83
N LYS A 344 27.23 -11.25 -10.93
CA LYS A 344 28.68 -11.08 -11.13
C LYS A 344 29.35 -10.08 -10.19
N ARG A 345 28.61 -9.26 -9.44
CA ARG A 345 29.11 -8.24 -8.50
C ARG A 345 28.08 -8.00 -7.41
N SER A 346 28.46 -8.14 -6.15
CA SER A 346 27.66 -7.67 -5.02
C SER A 346 27.98 -6.20 -4.76
N LEU A 347 26.94 -5.39 -4.55
CA LEU A 347 27.07 -4.00 -4.12
C LEU A 347 26.40 -3.86 -2.75
N LEU A 348 27.16 -3.34 -1.79
CA LEU A 348 26.76 -3.21 -0.39
C LEU A 348 26.47 -1.75 -0.07
N PHE A 349 25.32 -1.49 0.56
CA PHE A 349 24.93 -0.17 1.04
C PHE A 349 24.69 -0.20 2.55
N PHE A 350 25.03 0.90 3.21
CA PHE A 350 24.93 1.06 4.65
C PHE A 350 24.05 2.27 4.95
N ASP A 351 23.05 2.12 5.82
CA ASP A 351 22.42 3.25 6.51
C ASP A 351 22.20 2.94 7.99
N ASP A 352 22.35 3.96 8.83
CA ASP A 352 22.42 3.82 10.28
C ASP A 352 21.01 4.02 10.89
N PHE A 353 20.27 2.94 11.14
CA PHE A 353 18.98 3.00 11.85
C PHE A 353 18.60 1.68 12.55
N THR A 354 18.06 1.77 13.77
CA THR A 354 17.71 0.63 14.64
C THR A 354 16.34 0.03 14.31
N TYR A 355 16.23 -1.26 13.94
CA TYR A 355 14.94 -1.92 13.66
C TYR A 355 14.86 -3.40 14.04
N ARG A 356 13.64 -3.86 14.36
CA ARG A 356 13.31 -5.20 14.89
C ARG A 356 12.75 -6.18 13.84
N ASP A 357 11.91 -5.72 12.92
CA ASP A 357 11.34 -6.55 11.85
C ASP A 357 11.21 -5.79 10.53
N LEU A 358 11.03 -6.52 9.43
CA LEU A 358 11.06 -5.96 8.09
C LEU A 358 10.17 -6.73 7.12
N GLN A 359 9.30 -6.01 6.41
CA GLN A 359 8.47 -6.58 5.34
C GLN A 359 8.74 -5.88 4.02
N ILE A 360 8.93 -6.65 2.95
CA ILE A 360 9.18 -6.13 1.61
C ILE A 360 8.07 -6.55 0.65
N ASN A 361 7.61 -5.59 -0.16
CA ASN A 361 6.51 -5.72 -1.11
C ASN A 361 7.01 -5.22 -2.48
N PRO A 362 6.27 -5.35 -3.60
CA PRO A 362 6.78 -4.88 -4.89
C PRO A 362 7.16 -3.39 -4.94
N ASN A 363 6.42 -2.54 -4.22
CA ASN A 363 6.59 -1.09 -4.26
C ASN A 363 7.21 -0.51 -2.98
N TYR A 364 7.06 -1.15 -1.82
CA TYR A 364 7.49 -0.60 -0.53
C TYR A 364 8.17 -1.63 0.38
N ALA A 365 9.13 -1.15 1.17
CA ALA A 365 9.67 -1.79 2.36
C ALA A 365 9.08 -1.12 3.61
N PHE A 366 8.53 -1.93 4.50
CA PHE A 366 8.05 -1.54 5.83
C PHE A 366 9.12 -1.96 6.85
N LEU A 367 9.70 -0.97 7.54
CA LEU A 367 10.71 -1.18 8.58
C LEU A 367 10.05 -0.99 9.94
N ILE A 368 10.11 -1.99 10.80
CA ILE A 368 9.46 -1.97 12.11
C ILE A 368 10.53 -1.71 13.18
N GLY A 369 10.65 -0.45 13.65
CA GLY A 369 11.55 -0.08 14.74
C GLY A 369 10.96 -0.23 16.14
N GLU A 370 11.80 -0.03 17.16
CA GLU A 370 11.35 -0.03 18.57
C GLU A 370 10.55 1.22 18.94
N GLU A 371 10.98 2.38 18.42
CA GLU A 371 10.37 3.69 18.71
C GLU A 371 9.56 4.25 17.52
N ALA A 372 9.90 3.88 16.29
CA ALA A 372 9.24 4.35 15.08
C ALA A 372 9.24 3.28 13.99
N HIS A 373 8.15 3.20 13.23
CA HIS A 373 8.05 2.32 12.06
C HIS A 373 8.08 3.16 10.79
N LEU A 374 8.79 2.72 9.75
CA LEU A 374 9.00 3.45 8.51
C LEU A 374 8.42 2.71 7.31
N ILE A 375 7.88 3.47 6.36
CA ILE A 375 7.52 2.96 5.03
C ILE A 375 8.40 3.64 4.00
N ILE A 376 9.08 2.85 3.17
CA ILE A 376 10.03 3.34 2.16
C ILE A 376 9.67 2.71 0.82
N LYS A 377 9.64 3.49 -0.26
CA LYS A 377 9.41 2.96 -1.61
C LYS A 377 10.70 2.33 -2.17
N HIS A 378 10.61 1.21 -2.88
CA HIS A 378 11.77 0.51 -3.45
C HIS A 378 12.62 1.40 -4.35
N SER A 379 13.92 1.07 -4.43
CA SER A 379 14.93 1.76 -5.25
C SER A 379 15.37 3.16 -4.79
N ILE A 380 15.02 3.58 -3.57
CA ILE A 380 15.38 4.89 -3.00
C ILE A 380 16.65 4.83 -2.11
N PHE A 381 17.20 3.65 -1.81
CA PHE A 381 18.31 3.54 -0.87
C PHE A 381 19.69 3.63 -1.54
N ASN A 382 20.30 4.82 -1.43
CA ASN A 382 21.75 5.04 -1.63
C ASN A 382 22.21 6.49 -1.41
N GLY A 383 21.29 7.43 -1.55
CA GLY A 383 21.59 8.86 -1.45
C GLY A 383 20.35 9.73 -1.38
N PHE A 384 19.20 9.20 -1.79
CA PHE A 384 17.93 9.91 -1.85
C PHE A 384 17.35 10.19 -0.45
N VAL A 385 17.43 9.23 0.48
CA VAL A 385 16.90 9.39 1.85
C VAL A 385 17.62 10.48 2.64
N LYS A 386 18.94 10.66 2.41
CA LYS A 386 19.73 11.67 3.12
C LYS A 386 19.29 13.10 2.80
N TYR A 387 18.75 13.31 1.59
CA TYR A 387 18.28 14.62 1.13
C TYR A 387 16.75 14.77 1.17
N ASN A 388 15.98 13.68 1.08
CA ASN A 388 14.52 13.67 1.16
C ASN A 388 14.03 12.88 2.38
N LYS A 389 14.08 13.52 3.56
CA LYS A 389 13.46 12.99 4.79
C LYS A 389 11.94 12.85 4.68
N GLU A 390 11.31 13.57 3.75
CA GLU A 390 9.86 13.57 3.52
C GLU A 390 9.34 12.27 2.86
N LEU A 391 10.22 11.50 2.22
CA LEU A 391 9.89 10.20 1.62
C LEU A 391 9.81 9.06 2.65
N VAL A 392 10.26 9.33 3.88
CA VAL A 392 10.23 8.39 5.00
C VAL A 392 8.99 8.68 5.84
N LYS A 393 7.99 7.80 5.76
CA LYS A 393 6.76 7.96 6.54
C LYS A 393 6.83 7.20 7.84
N THR A 394 6.87 7.93 8.95
CA THR A 394 6.82 7.37 10.31
C THR A 394 5.39 7.15 10.74
N PHE A 395 5.00 5.93 11.09
CA PHE A 395 3.80 5.68 11.90
C PHE A 395 4.19 5.21 13.30
N PHE A 396 3.32 5.52 14.25
CA PHE A 396 3.54 5.25 15.65
C PHE A 396 2.68 4.09 16.09
N GLU A 397 3.32 2.98 16.45
CA GLU A 397 2.73 2.00 17.35
C GLU A 397 3.78 1.47 18.31
N ASN A 398 3.37 1.18 19.55
CA ASN A 398 4.29 0.64 20.54
C ASN A 398 4.55 -0.84 20.23
N GLN A 399 5.77 -1.15 19.78
CA GLN A 399 6.36 -2.49 19.79
C GLN A 399 5.62 -3.55 18.95
N LEU A 400 5.40 -3.27 17.66
CA LEU A 400 4.99 -4.33 16.73
C LEU A 400 6.04 -5.44 16.69
N VAL A 401 5.56 -6.67 16.84
CA VAL A 401 6.30 -7.93 16.83
C VAL A 401 6.33 -8.54 15.43
N ARG A 402 5.22 -8.41 14.69
CA ARG A 402 5.07 -8.90 13.31
C ARG A 402 4.20 -7.96 12.49
N PHE A 403 4.43 -7.91 11.18
CA PHE A 403 3.62 -7.16 10.22
C PHE A 403 3.54 -7.98 8.93
N GLU A 404 2.32 -8.27 8.47
CA GLU A 404 2.05 -9.09 7.29
C GLU A 404 1.00 -8.46 6.38
N LEU A 405 1.11 -8.76 5.08
CA LEU A 405 0.10 -8.40 4.09
C LEU A 405 -1.08 -9.38 4.21
N TYR A 406 -2.27 -8.87 4.53
CA TYR A 406 -3.47 -9.68 4.66
C TYR A 406 -4.21 -9.83 3.34
N SER A 407 -4.51 -8.72 2.65
CA SER A 407 -5.20 -8.76 1.36
C SER A 407 -4.88 -7.55 0.50
N LYS A 408 -5.07 -7.71 -0.81
CA LYS A 408 -5.09 -6.61 -1.79
C LYS A 408 -6.52 -6.47 -2.27
N SER A 409 -7.10 -5.28 -2.13
CA SER A 409 -8.34 -4.92 -2.81
C SER A 409 -8.00 -4.10 -4.03
N SER A 410 -8.32 -4.61 -5.22
CA SER A 410 -8.37 -3.79 -6.42
C SER A 410 -9.76 -3.17 -6.50
N GLU A 411 -9.85 -1.84 -6.34
CA GLU A 411 -11.10 -1.13 -6.56
C GLU A 411 -11.58 -1.26 -8.03
N PRO A 412 -12.88 -1.03 -8.32
CA PRO A 412 -13.41 -1.08 -9.68
C PRO A 412 -12.65 -0.18 -10.65
N ALA A 413 -12.73 -0.47 -11.96
CA ALA A 413 -11.96 0.18 -13.02
C ALA A 413 -12.10 1.73 -13.11
N GLU A 414 -13.02 2.34 -12.37
CA GLU A 414 -13.22 3.79 -12.27
C GLU A 414 -12.27 4.47 -11.26
N GLN A 415 -11.62 3.71 -10.36
CA GLN A 415 -10.66 4.16 -9.33
C GLN A 415 -9.21 3.74 -9.62
N ARG A 416 -8.84 3.63 -10.90
CA ARG A 416 -7.51 3.18 -11.41
C ARG A 416 -6.28 3.95 -10.90
N PHE A 417 -6.44 4.95 -10.05
CA PHE A 417 -5.34 5.74 -9.47
C PHE A 417 -4.96 5.30 -8.04
N LYS A 418 -5.67 4.33 -7.45
CA LYS A 418 -5.48 3.90 -6.06
C LYS A 418 -5.45 2.38 -5.96
N GLU A 419 -4.42 1.85 -5.31
CA GLU A 419 -4.37 0.46 -4.87
C GLU A 419 -4.49 0.42 -3.34
N THR A 420 -5.43 -0.39 -2.83
CA THR A 420 -5.60 -0.55 -1.38
C THR A 420 -5.02 -1.90 -0.93
N PHE A 421 -4.07 -1.83 -0.03
CA PHE A 421 -3.47 -2.97 0.65
C PHE A 421 -3.91 -2.97 2.11
N TYR A 422 -4.24 -4.14 2.63
CA TYR A 422 -4.53 -4.32 4.04
C TYR A 422 -3.40 -5.08 4.70
N TYR A 423 -2.85 -4.49 5.75
CA TYR A 423 -1.82 -5.11 6.56
C TYR A 423 -2.37 -5.44 7.92
N VAL A 424 -1.91 -6.56 8.47
CA VAL A 424 -2.18 -6.95 9.85
C VAL A 424 -0.85 -6.99 10.57
N GLY A 425 -0.81 -6.40 11.75
CA GLY A 425 0.36 -6.44 12.61
C GLY A 425 -0.02 -6.83 14.01
N LEU A 426 0.95 -7.43 14.66
CA LEU A 426 0.81 -8.01 15.98
C LEU A 426 1.71 -7.23 16.92
N SER A 427 1.13 -6.56 17.90
CA SER A 427 1.85 -6.09 19.08
C SER A 427 1.77 -7.15 20.17
N ARG A 428 2.40 -6.90 21.32
CA ARG A 428 2.36 -7.83 22.46
C ARG A 428 0.95 -8.07 23.01
N GLN A 429 0.03 -7.13 22.82
CA GLN A 429 -1.30 -7.16 23.44
C GLN A 429 -2.45 -6.98 22.46
N ALA A 430 -2.17 -6.58 21.22
CA ALA A 430 -3.21 -6.28 20.24
C ALA A 430 -2.83 -6.72 18.83
N ILE A 431 -3.86 -6.99 18.05
CA ILE A 431 -3.82 -7.10 16.60
C ILE A 431 -4.28 -5.76 16.05
N HIS A 432 -3.50 -5.24 15.11
CA HIS A 432 -3.75 -3.97 14.45
C HIS A 432 -3.95 -4.24 12.97
N VAL A 433 -4.95 -3.59 12.37
CA VAL A 433 -5.19 -3.67 10.92
C VAL A 433 -5.01 -2.28 10.35
N TRP A 434 -4.19 -2.18 9.32
CA TRP A 434 -3.99 -0.95 8.57
C TRP A 434 -4.51 -1.06 7.15
N LYS A 435 -5.14 0.02 6.71
CA LYS A 435 -5.42 0.30 5.31
C LYS A 435 -4.28 1.15 4.76
N PHE A 436 -3.50 0.58 3.86
CA PHE A 436 -2.52 1.32 3.08
C PHE A 436 -3.11 1.63 1.70
N MET A 437 -3.31 2.91 1.44
CA MET A 437 -3.78 3.44 0.17
C MET A 437 -2.56 3.94 -0.60
N ASP A 438 -2.10 3.11 -1.54
CA ASP A 438 -1.04 3.45 -2.48
C ASP A 438 -1.66 4.19 -3.66
N TYR A 439 -1.32 5.46 -3.81
CA TYR A 439 -1.82 6.25 -4.92
C TYR A 439 -0.76 6.30 -6.01
N HIS A 440 -1.19 6.10 -7.26
CA HIS A 440 -0.40 6.57 -8.41
C HIS A 440 -0.19 8.08 -8.27
N ALA A 441 0.91 8.59 -8.82
CA ALA A 441 1.18 10.03 -8.80
C ALA A 441 -0.02 10.80 -9.38
N PHE A 442 -0.65 11.66 -8.59
CA PHE A 442 -1.81 12.43 -9.01
C PHE A 442 -1.81 13.82 -8.37
N LEU A 443 -2.55 14.72 -9.01
CA LEU A 443 -2.83 16.06 -8.53
C LEU A 443 -4.28 16.18 -8.10
N LEU A 444 -4.50 16.74 -6.92
CA LEU A 444 -5.81 17.19 -6.49
C LEU A 444 -5.88 18.69 -6.72
N CYS A 445 -6.73 19.12 -7.65
CA CYS A 445 -6.85 20.53 -8.05
C CYS A 445 -8.21 21.09 -7.68
N SER A 446 -8.23 22.31 -7.17
CA SER A 446 -9.43 23.13 -6.98
C SER A 446 -9.03 24.61 -7.03
N PHE A 447 -9.78 25.41 -7.77
CA PHE A 447 -9.49 26.84 -7.95
C PHE A 447 -10.72 27.67 -7.66
N ASP A 448 -10.50 28.74 -6.87
CA ASP A 448 -11.52 29.70 -6.47
C ASP A 448 -11.79 30.77 -7.54
N GLU A 449 -10.92 30.89 -8.53
CA GLU A 449 -11.00 31.87 -9.62
C GLU A 449 -11.26 31.19 -10.98
N ARG A 450 -11.87 31.95 -11.90
CA ARG A 450 -12.10 31.51 -13.28
C ARG A 450 -10.95 32.01 -14.15
N SER A 451 -9.93 31.18 -14.27
CA SER A 451 -8.66 31.57 -14.89
C SER A 451 -7.99 30.37 -15.53
N GLU A 452 -7.03 30.67 -16.39
CA GLU A 452 -6.05 29.70 -16.86
C GLU A 452 -4.87 29.76 -15.89
N HIS A 453 -4.45 28.60 -15.40
CA HIS A 453 -3.26 28.47 -14.55
C HIS A 453 -2.27 27.55 -15.25
N GLU A 454 -0.99 27.92 -15.27
CA GLU A 454 0.08 27.02 -15.67
C GLU A 454 0.70 26.43 -14.40
N ILE A 455 0.88 25.12 -14.37
CA ILE A 455 1.64 24.45 -13.30
C ILE A 455 2.73 23.60 -13.94
N VAL A 456 3.87 23.53 -13.28
CA VAL A 456 4.97 22.64 -13.64
C VAL A 456 5.05 21.53 -12.62
N VAL A 457 5.02 20.29 -13.08
CA VAL A 457 5.13 19.11 -12.24
C VAL A 457 6.47 18.44 -12.49
N LYS A 458 7.26 18.24 -11.44
CA LYS A 458 8.47 17.42 -11.49
C LYS A 458 8.23 16.09 -10.81
N LEU A 459 8.34 15.03 -11.59
CA LEU A 459 8.13 13.64 -11.18
C LEU A 459 9.49 12.97 -11.01
N ASN A 460 9.88 12.67 -9.77
CA ASN A 460 11.11 11.94 -9.53
C ASN A 460 10.82 10.44 -9.50
N SER A 461 11.54 9.66 -10.31
CA SER A 461 11.41 8.21 -10.41
C SER A 461 12.76 7.51 -10.52
N THR A 462 12.79 6.24 -10.15
CA THR A 462 13.93 5.33 -10.30
C THR A 462 13.88 4.56 -11.62
N SER A 463 12.78 4.71 -12.38
CA SER A 463 12.60 4.19 -13.73
C SER A 463 12.48 5.35 -14.71
N CYS A 464 13.33 5.37 -15.73
CA CYS A 464 13.20 6.31 -16.83
C CYS A 464 12.20 5.77 -17.87
N ASP A 465 11.75 6.63 -18.79
CA ASP A 465 10.98 6.22 -19.96
C ASP A 465 11.67 5.03 -20.68
N GLU A 466 10.91 4.13 -21.29
CA GLU A 466 11.40 2.89 -21.92
C GLU A 466 12.47 3.18 -23.00
N ASN A 467 12.46 4.39 -23.56
CA ASN A 467 13.43 4.88 -24.54
C ASN A 467 14.80 5.24 -23.93
N ILE A 468 14.87 5.45 -22.61
CA ILE A 468 16.10 5.76 -21.89
C ILE A 468 16.61 4.46 -21.26
N LYS A 469 17.63 3.86 -21.87
CA LYS A 469 18.28 2.68 -21.31
C LYS A 469 18.83 3.00 -19.93
N ARG A 470 18.45 2.20 -18.93
CA ARG A 470 19.01 2.27 -17.58
C ARG A 470 20.51 1.93 -17.65
N GLU A 471 21.36 2.92 -17.45
CA GLU A 471 22.82 2.75 -17.48
C GLU A 471 23.36 2.34 -16.10
N SER A 472 22.62 2.64 -15.02
CA SER A 472 23.05 2.33 -13.67
C SER A 472 21.90 2.17 -12.67
N LEU A 473 22.16 1.45 -11.57
CA LEU A 473 21.27 1.41 -10.40
C LEU A 473 21.21 2.77 -9.65
N TYR A 474 22.20 3.64 -9.85
CA TYR A 474 22.29 4.99 -9.25
C TYR A 474 21.68 6.10 -10.12
N GLN A 475 21.10 5.73 -11.27
CA GLN A 475 20.43 6.66 -12.16
C GLN A 475 19.05 7.02 -11.58
N GLN A 476 18.79 8.31 -11.43
CA GLN A 476 17.46 8.85 -11.18
C GLN A 476 16.91 9.46 -12.46
N CYS A 477 15.59 9.56 -12.53
CA CYS A 477 14.88 10.13 -13.66
C CYS A 477 13.95 11.20 -13.12
N GLN A 478 14.13 12.44 -13.57
CA GLN A 478 13.22 13.54 -13.27
C GLN A 478 12.46 13.86 -14.54
N ALA A 479 11.15 13.60 -14.52
CA ALA A 479 10.25 13.96 -15.59
C ALA A 479 9.66 15.33 -15.28
N GLU A 480 9.79 16.29 -16.19
CA GLU A 480 9.10 17.58 -16.08
C GLU A 480 7.88 17.58 -16.99
N GLN A 481 6.70 17.87 -16.45
CA GLN A 481 5.46 17.99 -17.20
C GLN A 481 4.83 19.37 -16.95
N LYS A 482 4.57 20.11 -18.03
CA LYS A 482 3.78 21.34 -17.97
C LYS A 482 2.30 21.01 -18.12
N ILE A 483 1.47 21.59 -17.26
CA ILE A 483 0.03 21.35 -17.26
C ILE A 483 -0.71 22.69 -17.25
N ASN A 484 -1.56 22.89 -18.25
CA ASN A 484 -2.45 24.05 -18.32
C ASN A 484 -3.79 23.69 -17.69
N VAL A 485 -4.18 24.37 -16.62
CA VAL A 485 -5.47 24.17 -15.96
C VAL A 485 -6.44 25.26 -16.39
N LEU A 486 -7.48 24.85 -17.12
CA LEU A 486 -8.56 25.71 -17.61
C LEU A 486 -9.77 25.59 -16.68
N VAL A 487 -10.00 26.62 -15.85
CA VAL A 487 -11.10 26.66 -14.88
C VAL A 487 -12.32 27.34 -15.51
N SER A 488 -13.20 26.52 -16.07
CA SER A 488 -14.48 26.98 -16.63
C SER A 488 -15.49 27.30 -15.53
N GLY A 489 -16.22 28.41 -15.66
CA GLY A 489 -17.40 28.65 -14.82
C GLY A 489 -18.46 27.57 -15.03
N PRO A 490 -19.44 27.39 -14.11
CA PRO A 490 -20.57 26.54 -14.44
C PRO A 490 -21.22 27.06 -15.72
N LEU A 491 -21.68 26.14 -16.58
CA LEU A 491 -22.35 26.41 -17.86
C LEU A 491 -23.55 27.40 -17.75
N PHE A 492 -23.94 27.80 -16.54
CA PHE A 492 -25.02 28.74 -16.27
C PHE A 492 -24.82 30.17 -16.79
N TYR A 493 -23.62 30.60 -17.21
CA TYR A 493 -23.46 31.97 -17.75
C TYR A 493 -24.03 32.12 -19.17
N SER A 494 -24.01 31.06 -19.98
CA SER A 494 -24.75 31.06 -21.25
C SER A 494 -26.25 30.98 -21.00
N ASP A 495 -26.68 30.23 -19.99
CA ASP A 495 -28.10 30.09 -19.68
C ASP A 495 -28.71 31.37 -19.10
N THR A 496 -27.99 32.15 -18.29
CA THR A 496 -28.53 33.44 -17.81
C THR A 496 -28.72 34.43 -18.94
N PHE A 497 -27.78 34.51 -19.89
CA PHE A 497 -27.95 35.35 -21.07
C PHE A 497 -29.09 34.85 -21.96
N THR A 498 -29.19 33.53 -22.13
CA THR A 498 -30.26 32.89 -22.92
C THR A 498 -31.63 33.12 -22.27
N ILE A 499 -31.74 32.96 -20.93
CA ILE A 499 -32.96 33.23 -20.15
C ILE A 499 -33.33 34.71 -20.25
N LEU A 500 -32.37 35.62 -20.15
CA LEU A 500 -32.62 37.07 -20.24
C LEU A 500 -33.11 37.48 -21.64
N VAL A 501 -32.54 36.86 -22.69
CA VAL A 501 -33.03 37.01 -24.08
C VAL A 501 -34.47 36.47 -24.22
N PHE A 502 -34.79 35.30 -23.66
CA PHE A 502 -36.15 34.76 -23.69
C PHE A 502 -37.16 35.64 -22.93
N ILE A 503 -36.77 36.22 -21.78
CA ILE A 503 -37.60 37.16 -21.02
C ILE A 503 -37.88 38.43 -21.83
N LEU A 504 -36.87 38.98 -22.52
CA LEU A 504 -37.02 40.16 -23.38
C LEU A 504 -37.94 39.89 -24.58
N ILE A 505 -37.80 38.74 -25.23
CA ILE A 505 -38.69 38.33 -26.33
C ILE A 505 -40.13 38.18 -25.83
N PHE A 506 -40.33 37.54 -24.67
CA PHE A 506 -41.65 37.38 -24.07
C PHE A 506 -42.30 38.73 -23.72
N LEU A 507 -41.55 39.64 -23.11
CA LEU A 507 -41.99 41.02 -22.85
C LEU A 507 -42.36 41.76 -24.15
N GLY A 508 -41.58 41.59 -25.22
CA GLY A 508 -41.86 42.15 -26.53
C GLY A 508 -43.18 41.63 -27.12
N ILE A 509 -43.45 40.32 -27.00
CA ILE A 509 -44.71 39.70 -27.44
C ILE A 509 -45.90 40.23 -26.62
N VAL A 510 -45.77 40.32 -25.30
CA VAL A 510 -46.82 40.84 -24.41
C VAL A 510 -47.15 42.30 -24.75
N LEU A 511 -46.13 43.14 -24.98
CA LEU A 511 -46.32 44.52 -25.41
C LEU A 511 -47.02 44.61 -26.77
N CYS A 512 -46.64 43.76 -27.74
CA CYS A 512 -47.32 43.70 -29.03
C CYS A 512 -48.81 43.32 -28.88
N ILE A 513 -49.13 42.35 -28.02
CA ILE A 513 -50.53 41.95 -27.74
C ILE A 513 -51.31 43.12 -27.12
N ILE A 514 -50.71 43.84 -26.17
CA ILE A 514 -51.35 45.02 -25.56
C ILE A 514 -51.59 46.10 -26.60
N CYS A 515 -50.61 46.42 -27.46
CA CYS A 515 -50.77 47.38 -28.54
C CYS A 515 -51.89 46.97 -29.51
N ILE A 516 -51.96 45.69 -29.91
CA ILE A 516 -53.04 45.18 -30.77
C ILE A 516 -54.39 45.33 -30.09
N CYS A 517 -54.52 44.97 -28.81
CA CYS A 517 -55.75 45.12 -28.04
C CYS A 517 -56.20 46.59 -27.94
N VAL A 518 -55.26 47.51 -27.69
CA VAL A 518 -55.55 48.96 -27.64
C VAL A 518 -55.97 49.48 -29.02
N CYS A 519 -55.29 49.09 -30.10
CA CYS A 519 -55.65 49.47 -31.47
C CYS A 519 -57.03 48.94 -31.88
N VAL A 520 -57.38 47.71 -31.50
CA VAL A 520 -58.71 47.12 -31.76
C VAL A 520 -59.79 47.87 -30.97
N ARG A 521 -59.54 48.19 -29.69
CA ARG A 521 -60.47 48.95 -28.84
C ARG A 521 -60.64 50.38 -29.35
N TRP A 522 -59.58 51.02 -29.83
CA TRP A 522 -59.62 52.33 -30.47
C TRP A 522 -60.39 52.31 -31.79
N LYS A 523 -60.21 51.28 -32.63
CA LYS A 523 -61.01 51.09 -33.84
C LYS A 523 -62.50 50.89 -33.54
N ARG A 524 -62.86 50.18 -32.46
CA ARG A 524 -64.27 50.04 -32.03
C ARG A 524 -64.85 51.38 -31.57
N LEU A 525 -64.13 52.13 -30.74
CA LEU A 525 -64.54 53.47 -30.30
C LEU A 525 -64.71 54.45 -31.47
N LEU A 526 -63.84 54.39 -32.47
CA LEU A 526 -63.97 55.22 -33.68
C LEU A 526 -65.23 54.86 -34.50
N ARG A 527 -65.57 53.57 -34.61
CA ARG A 527 -66.82 53.15 -35.28
C ARG A 527 -68.06 53.59 -34.50
N GLU A 528 -68.06 53.46 -33.18
CA GLU A 528 -69.16 53.95 -32.33
C GLU A 528 -69.31 55.48 -32.43
N LEU A 529 -68.21 56.23 -32.56
CA LEU A 529 -68.23 57.68 -32.79
C LEU A 529 -68.74 58.05 -34.19
N GLU A 530 -68.42 57.27 -35.22
CA GLU A 530 -68.95 57.46 -36.58
C GLU A 530 -70.45 57.13 -36.64
N GLU A 531 -70.90 56.04 -36.01
CA GLU A 531 -72.31 55.68 -35.92
C GLU A 531 -73.12 56.72 -35.14
N ASN A 532 -72.61 57.23 -34.01
CA ASN A 532 -73.25 58.32 -33.26
C ASN A 532 -73.30 59.63 -34.06
N ARG A 533 -72.25 59.95 -34.83
CA ARG A 533 -72.28 61.10 -35.75
C ARG A 533 -73.29 60.92 -36.88
N TYR A 534 -73.50 59.68 -37.35
CA TYR A 534 -74.48 59.36 -38.37
C TYR A 534 -75.91 59.49 -37.82
N GLN A 535 -76.18 58.97 -36.62
CA GLN A 535 -77.48 59.11 -35.94
C GLN A 535 -77.82 60.58 -35.61
N ILE A 536 -76.85 61.38 -35.18
CA ILE A 536 -77.05 62.83 -34.95
C ILE A 536 -77.33 63.57 -36.28
N LYS A 537 -76.74 63.13 -37.40
CA LYS A 537 -77.05 63.67 -38.73
C LYS A 537 -78.43 63.25 -39.23
N GLU A 538 -78.88 62.03 -38.94
CA GLU A 538 -80.25 61.59 -39.25
C GLU A 538 -81.29 62.31 -38.40
N MET A 539 -81.06 62.46 -37.09
CA MET A 539 -81.93 63.25 -36.20
C MET A 539 -82.00 64.73 -36.61
N LYS A 540 -80.94 65.29 -37.19
CA LYS A 540 -80.96 66.65 -37.79
C LYS A 540 -81.64 66.71 -39.16
N LYS A 541 -81.81 65.59 -39.87
CA LYS A 541 -82.45 65.52 -41.19
C LYS A 541 -83.97 65.33 -41.10
N TYR A 542 -84.46 64.81 -39.98
CA TYR A 542 -85.88 64.64 -39.67
C TYR A 542 -86.28 65.45 -38.43
N GLY A 543 -86.14 66.77 -38.53
CA GLY A 543 -86.79 67.68 -37.60
C GLY A 543 -88.22 68.00 -38.05
N HIS A 544 -89.21 67.37 -37.43
CA HIS A 544 -90.50 68.01 -37.14
C HIS A 544 -91.15 67.32 -35.91
N LEU A 545 -91.28 68.09 -34.83
CA LEU A 545 -92.31 67.90 -33.80
C LEU A 545 -93.70 68.16 -34.41
N PRO A 546 -94.76 67.55 -33.88
CA PRO A 546 -95.74 68.36 -33.14
C PRO A 546 -96.12 67.69 -31.81
N GLU A 547 -96.20 68.40 -30.69
CA GLU A 547 -97.20 69.39 -30.23
C GLU A 547 -98.49 68.76 -29.65
N GLN A 548 -98.63 68.95 -28.33
CA GLN A 548 -99.77 69.02 -27.41
C GLN A 548 -101.17 68.45 -27.77
N GLU A 549 -101.79 67.78 -26.80
CA GLU A 549 -103.08 68.16 -26.15
C GLU A 549 -103.45 67.15 -25.02
N GLN A 550 -103.56 67.59 -23.76
CA GLN A 550 -104.76 68.01 -23.00
C GLN A 550 -105.51 66.88 -22.23
N TYR A 551 -105.35 66.95 -20.90
CA TYR A 551 -106.24 66.65 -19.76
C TYR A 551 -107.53 65.81 -19.90
N SER A 552 -107.75 64.94 -18.90
CA SER A 552 -108.95 65.02 -18.01
C SER A 552 -108.88 64.08 -16.80
N ILE A 553 -109.07 64.69 -15.61
CA ILE A 553 -109.51 64.19 -14.28
C ILE A 553 -108.60 63.23 -13.52
#